data_AF-A0A3B9BBB5-F1
#
_entry.id   AF-A0A3B9BBB5-F1
#
_cell.length_a   1.000
_cell.length_b   1.000
_cell.length_c   1.000
_cell.angle_alpha   90.00
_cell.angle_beta   90.00
_cell.angle_gamma   90.00
#
_symmetry.space_group_name_H-M   'P 1'
#
loop_
_entity.id
_entity.type
_entity.pdbx_description
1 polymer ?
#
loop_
_entity_poly.entity_id
_entity_poly.type
_entity_poly.pdbx_seq_one_letter_code
_entity_poly.pdbx_strand_id
1 'polypeptide(L)'
;MVGMNPIFATGIVSAGKDLIQNLSAPSSKPNLIPAGKFSAELSKAESSKELSASTLRDDFLKIDQVKEFLAADSGSEVHLEGRADGSIQLVSSSGRRLIFDAGTETSDIGQNLLKVSIANQTNISVTRPNAILLRD
;
A
#
# COMPACT_ATOMS: atom_id res chain seq x y z
N MET A 1 22.70 -56.21 -28.62
CA MET A 1 23.13 -54.79 -28.55
C MET A 1 21.93 -53.95 -28.91
N VAL A 2 21.35 -53.28 -27.90
CA VAL A 2 20.11 -52.51 -28.03
C VAL A 2 20.43 -51.13 -28.58
N GLY A 3 19.69 -50.72 -29.61
CA GLY A 3 19.86 -49.46 -30.33
C GLY A 3 19.42 -48.24 -29.52
N MET A 4 20.11 -47.13 -29.76
CA MET A 4 19.76 -45.81 -29.25
C MET A 4 19.35 -44.93 -30.44
N ASN A 5 18.06 -44.61 -30.55
CA ASN A 5 17.58 -43.59 -31.48
C ASN A 5 17.79 -42.22 -30.82
N PRO A 6 18.46 -41.25 -31.47
CA PRO A 6 18.51 -39.90 -30.93
C PRO A 6 17.13 -39.26 -31.01
N ILE A 7 16.60 -38.83 -29.86
CA ILE A 7 15.37 -38.05 -29.78
C ILE A 7 15.74 -36.61 -30.16
N PHE A 8 15.32 -36.18 -31.35
CA PHE A 8 15.38 -34.77 -31.73
C PHE A 8 14.28 -34.01 -30.97
N ALA A 9 14.67 -33.19 -30.00
CA ALA A 9 13.76 -32.27 -29.31
C ALA A 9 13.46 -31.05 -30.20
N THR A 10 12.66 -31.23 -31.24
CA THR A 10 12.04 -30.11 -31.97
C THR A 10 10.78 -29.68 -31.22
N GLY A 11 10.95 -28.88 -30.16
CA GLY A 11 9.84 -28.57 -29.24
C GLY A 11 9.73 -27.13 -28.77
N ILE A 12 10.57 -26.19 -29.23
CA ILE A 12 10.51 -24.79 -28.75
C ILE A 12 10.64 -23.82 -29.93
N VAL A 13 9.80 -23.95 -30.94
CA VAL A 13 9.61 -22.89 -31.95
C VAL A 13 8.14 -22.81 -32.34
N SER A 14 7.23 -22.64 -31.37
CA SER A 14 5.82 -22.36 -31.72
C SER A 14 5.00 -21.65 -30.62
N ALA A 15 5.63 -20.93 -29.69
CA ALA A 15 4.89 -20.10 -28.72
C ALA A 15 5.05 -18.59 -28.95
N GLY A 16 5.93 -18.18 -29.89
CA GLY A 16 6.14 -16.76 -30.20
C GLY A 16 5.27 -16.22 -31.33
N LYS A 17 4.74 -17.08 -32.21
CA LYS A 17 4.02 -16.63 -33.42
C LYS A 17 2.58 -16.20 -33.13
N ASP A 18 1.89 -16.90 -32.23
CA ASP A 18 0.51 -16.55 -31.84
C ASP A 18 0.42 -15.22 -31.07
N LEU A 19 1.47 -14.84 -30.33
CA LEU A 19 1.52 -13.54 -29.64
C LEU A 19 1.63 -12.36 -30.61
N ILE A 20 2.30 -12.55 -31.75
CA ILE A 20 2.49 -11.49 -32.74
C ILE A 20 1.29 -11.41 -33.71
N GLN A 21 0.66 -12.54 -34.05
CA GLN A 21 -0.49 -12.54 -34.95
C GLN A 21 -1.75 -11.90 -34.36
N ASN A 22 -1.92 -11.92 -33.04
CA ASN A 22 -3.04 -11.23 -32.37
C ASN A 22 -2.86 -9.69 -32.25
N LEU A 23 -1.76 -9.13 -32.75
CA LEU A 23 -1.56 -7.66 -32.82
C LEU A 23 -2.04 -7.05 -34.15
N SER A 24 -2.52 -7.87 -35.10
CA SER A 24 -2.99 -7.36 -36.39
C SER A 24 -4.46 -6.91 -36.30
N ALA A 25 -4.60 -5.62 -36.03
CA ALA A 25 -5.75 -4.73 -36.25
C ALA A 25 -7.00 -4.95 -35.36
N PRO A 26 -7.32 -4.00 -34.44
CA PRO A 26 -8.65 -3.92 -33.86
C PRO A 26 -9.64 -3.39 -34.91
N SER A 27 -10.36 -4.30 -35.58
CA SER A 27 -11.62 -3.94 -36.24
C SER A 27 -12.75 -4.02 -35.23
N SER A 28 -12.90 -2.96 -34.44
CA SER A 28 -14.15 -2.61 -33.78
C SER A 28 -14.12 -1.11 -33.54
N LYS A 29 -15.22 -0.45 -33.93
CA LYS A 29 -15.45 1.00 -33.86
C LYS A 29 -14.69 1.63 -32.69
N PRO A 30 -13.94 2.72 -32.91
CA PRO A 30 -13.31 3.44 -31.81
C PRO A 30 -14.43 4.03 -30.96
N ASN A 31 -14.79 3.33 -29.87
CA ASN A 31 -15.39 4.01 -28.75
C ASN A 31 -14.25 4.85 -28.19
N LEU A 32 -14.17 6.10 -28.64
CA LEU A 32 -13.22 7.10 -28.19
C LEU A 32 -13.42 7.27 -26.68
N ILE A 33 -12.74 6.46 -25.89
CA ILE A 33 -12.49 6.79 -24.50
C ILE A 33 -11.59 8.02 -24.58
N PRO A 34 -12.05 9.20 -24.15
CA PRO A 34 -11.26 10.41 -24.32
C PRO A 34 -9.93 10.23 -23.58
N ALA A 35 -8.83 10.52 -24.28
CA ALA A 35 -7.45 10.45 -23.79
C ALA A 35 -7.16 11.34 -22.56
N GLY A 36 -8.17 12.03 -22.03
CA GLY A 36 -8.10 12.82 -20.80
C GLY A 36 -8.39 12.04 -19.52
N LYS A 37 -8.91 10.80 -19.55
CA LYS A 37 -9.28 10.10 -18.31
C LYS A 37 -8.08 9.79 -17.41
N PHE A 38 -6.95 9.35 -17.96
CA PHE A 38 -5.77 9.06 -17.14
C PHE A 38 -5.17 10.34 -16.55
N SER A 39 -4.96 11.37 -17.38
CA SER A 39 -4.41 12.64 -16.90
C SER A 39 -5.32 13.33 -15.89
N ALA A 40 -6.65 13.23 -16.05
CA ALA A 40 -7.59 13.80 -15.09
C ALA A 40 -7.62 13.02 -13.77
N GLU A 41 -7.52 11.69 -13.80
CA GLU A 41 -7.43 10.87 -12.59
C GLU A 41 -6.06 11.02 -11.91
N LEU A 42 -4.98 11.20 -12.67
CA LEU A 42 -3.65 11.53 -12.15
C LEU A 42 -3.63 12.93 -11.52
N SER A 43 -4.15 13.95 -12.19
CA SER A 43 -4.23 15.30 -11.64
C SER A 43 -5.21 15.39 -10.47
N LYS A 44 -6.25 14.55 -10.39
CA LYS A 44 -7.08 14.41 -9.18
C LYS A 44 -6.29 13.78 -8.04
N ALA A 45 -5.47 12.76 -8.32
CA ALA A 45 -4.60 12.15 -7.32
C ALA A 45 -3.58 13.19 -6.79
N GLU A 46 -3.00 13.99 -7.68
CA GLU A 46 -2.07 15.08 -7.35
C GLU A 46 -2.75 16.28 -6.67
N SER A 47 -4.02 16.55 -6.97
CA SER A 47 -4.78 17.70 -6.44
C SER A 47 -5.59 17.36 -5.19
N SER A 48 -5.49 16.13 -4.67
CA SER A 48 -5.98 15.79 -3.33
C SER A 48 -5.28 16.75 -2.36
N LYS A 49 -6.02 17.66 -1.75
CA LYS A 49 -5.49 18.62 -0.76
C LYS A 49 -4.75 17.82 0.31
N GLU A 50 -3.42 17.77 0.22
CA GLU A 50 -2.59 16.93 1.05
C GLU A 50 -2.68 17.46 2.47
N LEU A 51 -3.47 16.78 3.31
CA LEU A 51 -3.55 17.10 4.73
C LEU A 51 -2.13 16.89 5.29
N SER A 52 -1.59 17.92 5.96
CA SER A 52 -0.25 17.82 6.50
C SER A 52 -0.17 16.67 7.50
N ALA A 53 0.99 16.01 7.56
CA ALA A 53 1.23 14.92 8.51
C ALA A 53 0.89 15.31 9.96
N SER A 54 1.11 16.57 10.32
CA SER A 54 0.76 17.14 11.63
C SER A 54 -0.74 17.11 11.91
N THR A 55 -1.57 17.59 10.98
CA THR A 55 -3.04 17.61 11.16
C THR A 55 -3.60 16.19 11.25
N LEU A 56 -3.15 15.28 10.37
CA LEU A 56 -3.55 13.87 10.44
C LEU A 56 -3.13 13.21 11.75
N ARG A 57 -1.95 13.55 12.26
CA ARG A 57 -1.48 13.05 13.56
C ARG A 57 -2.35 13.56 14.69
N ASP A 58 -2.63 14.86 14.74
CA ASP A 58 -3.48 15.45 15.77
C ASP A 58 -4.89 14.84 15.76
N ASP A 59 -5.45 14.61 14.58
CA ASP A 59 -6.76 13.97 14.45
C ASP A 59 -6.73 12.50 14.87
N PHE A 60 -5.69 11.76 14.51
CA PHE A 60 -5.50 10.39 14.95
C PHE A 60 -5.35 10.26 16.48
N LEU A 61 -4.63 11.20 17.11
CA LEU A 61 -4.43 11.22 18.57
C LEU A 61 -5.68 11.62 19.37
N LYS A 62 -6.68 12.24 18.73
CA LYS A 62 -7.97 12.56 19.37
C LYS A 62 -8.91 11.37 19.47
N ILE A 63 -8.65 10.28 18.74
CA ILE A 63 -9.50 9.09 18.75
C ILE A 63 -9.44 8.45 20.14
N ASP A 64 -10.59 8.25 20.78
CA ASP A 64 -10.67 7.81 22.19
C ASP A 64 -9.88 6.52 22.44
N GLN A 65 -10.02 5.52 21.58
CA GLN A 65 -9.28 4.25 21.72
C GLN A 65 -7.77 4.43 21.59
N VAL A 66 -7.30 5.34 20.71
CA VAL A 66 -5.88 5.66 20.57
C VAL A 66 -5.38 6.36 21.83
N LYS A 67 -6.13 7.36 22.30
CA LYS A 67 -5.82 8.12 23.52
C LYS A 67 -5.76 7.22 24.76
N GLU A 68 -6.75 6.34 24.93
CA GLU A 68 -6.79 5.37 26.02
C GLU A 68 -5.62 4.39 25.95
N PHE A 69 -5.28 3.89 24.75
CA PHE A 69 -4.15 3.01 24.56
C PHE A 69 -2.83 3.65 25.00
N LEU A 70 -2.60 4.90 24.57
CA LEU A 70 -1.42 5.69 24.92
C LEU A 70 -1.37 6.02 26.42
N ALA A 71 -2.51 6.35 27.03
CA ALA A 71 -2.60 6.70 28.45
C ALA A 71 -2.39 5.50 29.39
N ALA A 72 -2.74 4.29 28.95
CA ALA A 72 -2.63 3.08 29.76
C ALA A 72 -1.19 2.62 30.01
N ASP A 73 -0.21 3.16 29.31
CA ASP A 73 1.21 2.81 29.46
C ASP A 73 2.05 4.01 29.01
N SER A 74 2.40 4.91 29.94
CA SER A 74 3.01 6.21 29.59
C SER A 74 4.50 6.16 29.27
N GLY A 75 5.19 5.07 29.61
CA GLY A 75 6.66 4.98 29.58
C GLY A 75 7.24 4.14 28.43
N SER A 76 6.39 3.71 27.50
CA SER A 76 6.79 2.82 26.42
C SER A 76 6.72 3.52 25.06
N GLU A 77 7.67 3.25 24.17
CA GLU A 77 7.58 3.69 22.78
C GLU A 77 6.35 3.08 22.10
N VAL A 78 5.62 3.87 21.31
CA VAL A 78 4.45 3.40 20.57
C VAL A 78 4.60 3.71 19.09
N HIS A 79 4.41 2.69 18.27
CA HIS A 79 4.49 2.78 16.82
C HIS A 79 3.12 2.54 16.17
N LEU A 80 2.87 3.23 15.06
CA LEU A 80 1.78 2.93 14.15
C LEU A 80 2.31 2.14 12.95
N GLU A 81 1.67 1.02 12.66
CA GLU A 81 2.02 0.12 11.55
C GLU A 81 0.78 -0.14 10.68
N GLY A 82 0.97 -0.13 9.35
CA GLY A 82 -0.04 -0.56 8.39
C GLY A 82 0.07 -2.05 8.07
N ARG A 83 -1.06 -2.72 7.89
CA ARG A 83 -1.12 -4.14 7.56
C ARG A 83 -1.58 -4.34 6.10
N ALA A 84 -1.21 -5.48 5.52
CA ALA A 84 -1.46 -5.77 4.11
C ALA A 84 -2.96 -5.95 3.77
N ASP A 85 -3.79 -6.25 4.78
CA ASP A 85 -5.24 -6.33 4.67
C ASP A 85 -5.94 -4.96 4.72
N GLY A 86 -5.18 -3.86 4.83
CA GLY A 86 -5.70 -2.51 4.93
C GLY A 86 -5.99 -2.06 6.36
N SER A 87 -5.90 -2.96 7.36
CA SER A 87 -6.00 -2.62 8.78
C SER A 87 -4.73 -1.89 9.26
N ILE A 88 -4.82 -1.30 10.46
CA ILE A 88 -3.68 -0.70 11.14
C ILE A 88 -3.52 -1.28 12.55
N GLN A 89 -2.33 -1.16 13.10
CA GLN A 89 -2.09 -1.50 14.49
C GLN A 89 -1.17 -0.49 15.20
N LEU A 90 -1.45 -0.30 16.49
CA LEU A 90 -0.52 0.30 17.43
C LEU A 90 0.27 -0.79 18.12
N VAL A 91 1.58 -0.62 18.21
CA VAL A 91 2.48 -1.55 18.89
C VAL A 91 3.29 -0.78 19.93
N SER A 92 3.08 -1.12 21.21
CA SER A 92 3.89 -0.60 22.31
C SER A 92 5.14 -1.45 22.50
N SER A 93 6.26 -0.85 22.91
CA SER A 93 7.47 -1.58 23.31
C SER A 93 7.25 -2.48 24.54
N SER A 94 6.18 -2.26 25.32
CA SER A 94 5.73 -3.18 26.37
C SER A 94 5.09 -4.48 25.85
N GLY A 95 4.88 -4.60 24.54
CA GLY A 95 4.25 -5.75 23.88
C GLY A 95 2.74 -5.63 23.70
N ARG A 96 2.12 -4.58 24.23
CA ARG A 96 0.69 -4.28 24.02
C ARG A 96 0.41 -3.91 22.57
N ARG A 97 -0.76 -4.29 22.08
CA ARG A 97 -1.23 -3.97 20.74
C ARG A 97 -2.68 -3.51 20.75
N LEU A 98 -3.02 -2.61 19.83
CA LEU A 98 -4.37 -2.24 19.48
C LEU A 98 -4.52 -2.33 17.97
N ILE A 99 -5.56 -2.99 17.48
CA ILE A 99 -5.80 -3.20 16.05
C ILE A 99 -7.10 -2.50 15.67
N PHE A 100 -7.09 -1.77 14.57
CA PHE A 100 -8.29 -1.23 13.96
C PHE A 100 -8.52 -1.91 12.62
N ASP A 101 -9.69 -2.51 12.45
CA ASP A 101 -10.05 -3.25 11.25
C ASP A 101 -10.11 -2.34 10.01
N ALA A 102 -9.83 -2.94 8.85
CA ALA A 102 -9.91 -2.26 7.57
C ALA A 102 -11.32 -1.72 7.31
N GLY A 103 -11.42 -0.56 6.67
CA GLY A 103 -12.69 0.10 6.35
C GLY A 103 -13.32 0.88 7.52
N THR A 104 -12.64 0.98 8.66
CA THR A 104 -12.99 1.92 9.72
C THR A 104 -12.39 3.30 9.47
N GLU A 105 -13.07 4.36 9.90
CA GLU A 105 -12.57 5.74 9.78
C GLU A 105 -11.19 5.90 10.43
N THR A 106 -10.97 5.28 11.59
CA THR A 106 -9.67 5.27 12.27
C THR A 106 -8.58 4.63 11.41
N SER A 107 -8.89 3.52 10.74
CA SER A 107 -7.94 2.85 9.84
C SER A 107 -7.61 3.74 8.65
N ASP A 108 -8.60 4.42 8.06
CA ASP A 108 -8.37 5.32 6.92
C ASP A 108 -7.48 6.52 7.30
N ILE A 109 -7.74 7.14 8.46
CA ILE A 109 -6.92 8.23 9.01
C ILE A 109 -5.49 7.72 9.28
N GLY A 110 -5.34 6.58 9.94
CA GLY A 110 -4.03 6.03 10.28
C GLY A 110 -3.22 5.60 9.05
N GLN A 111 -3.87 5.02 8.03
CA GLN A 111 -3.22 4.67 6.76
C GLN A 111 -2.76 5.93 6.01
N ASN A 112 -3.58 6.98 5.98
CA ASN A 112 -3.20 8.26 5.37
C ASN A 112 -2.05 8.90 6.14
N LEU A 113 -2.10 8.91 7.47
CA LEU A 113 -1.01 9.39 8.31
C LEU A 113 0.29 8.63 8.03
N LEU A 114 0.23 7.30 7.93
CA LEU A 114 1.40 6.46 7.63
C LEU A 114 1.98 6.79 6.26
N LYS A 115 1.15 6.86 5.22
CA LYS A 115 1.57 7.19 3.85
C LYS A 115 2.22 8.57 3.77
N VAL A 116 1.57 9.60 4.29
CA VAL A 116 2.07 10.98 4.27
C VAL A 116 3.35 11.10 5.09
N SER A 117 3.44 10.41 6.22
CA SER A 117 4.65 10.43 7.06
C SER A 117 5.84 9.75 6.38
N ILE A 118 5.62 8.60 5.74
CA ILE A 118 6.65 7.88 4.97
C ILE A 118 7.11 8.71 3.76
N ALA A 119 6.17 9.27 3.00
CA ALA A 119 6.48 10.10 1.85
C ALA A 119 7.31 11.34 2.24
N ASN A 120 6.99 11.97 3.36
CA ASN A 120 7.68 13.16 3.87
C ASN A 120 8.88 12.86 4.77
N GLN A 121 9.20 11.58 5.01
CA GLN A 121 10.25 11.13 5.93
C GLN A 121 10.13 11.72 7.36
N THR A 122 8.90 11.92 7.84
CA THR A 122 8.62 12.46 9.17
C THR A 122 8.22 11.37 10.15
N ASN A 123 8.72 11.43 11.39
CA ASN A 123 8.36 10.50 12.47
C ASN A 123 8.58 9.01 12.12
N ILE A 124 9.49 8.69 11.21
CA ILE A 124 9.78 7.30 10.83
C ILE A 124 10.39 6.57 12.02
N SER A 125 9.90 5.36 12.29
CA SER A 125 10.52 4.51 13.31
C SER A 125 11.91 4.08 12.87
N VAL A 126 12.89 4.24 13.77
CA VAL A 126 14.27 3.75 13.57
C VAL A 126 14.40 2.26 13.91
N THR A 127 13.46 1.72 14.68
CA THR A 127 13.48 0.34 15.17
C THR A 127 12.58 -0.59 14.36
N ARG A 128 11.62 -0.06 13.61
CA ARG A 128 10.60 -0.84 12.89
C ARG A 128 10.45 -0.35 11.44
N PRO A 129 10.66 -1.22 10.45
CA PRO A 129 10.47 -0.84 9.05
C PRO A 129 8.99 -0.54 8.77
N ASN A 130 8.74 0.46 7.91
CA ASN A 130 7.40 0.86 7.47
C ASN A 130 6.44 1.25 8.62
N ALA A 131 7.01 1.76 9.72
CA ALA A 131 6.27 2.22 10.88
C ALA A 131 6.61 3.67 11.19
N ILE A 132 5.71 4.37 11.87
CA ILE A 132 5.98 5.70 12.41
C ILE A 132 5.91 5.69 13.93
N LEU A 133 6.72 6.55 14.56
CA LEU A 133 6.74 6.77 16.00
C LEU A 133 5.61 7.73 16.41
N LEU A 134 4.72 7.27 17.27
CA LEU A 134 3.66 8.09 17.88
C LEU A 134 4.09 8.68 19.23
N ARG A 135 4.95 7.97 19.96
CA ARG A 135 5.50 8.42 21.24
C ARG A 135 6.80 7.66 21.53
N ASP A 136 7.77 8.36 22.09
CA ASP A 136 9.00 7.85 22.69
C ASP A 136 8.85 7.48 24.18
#